data_AF-A0A7J2PL00-F1
#
_entry.id   AF-A0A7J2PL00-F1
#
_cell.length_a   1.000
_cell.length_b   1.000
_cell.length_c   1.000
_cell.angle_alpha   90.00
_cell.angle_beta   90.00
_cell.angle_gamma   90.00
#
_symmetry.space_group_name_H-M   'P 1'
#
loop_
_entity.id
_entity.type
_entity.pdbx_description
1 polymer ?
#
loop_
_entity_poly.entity_id
_entity_poly.type
_entity_poly.pdbx_seq_one_letter_code
_entity_poly.pdbx_strand_id
1 'polypeptide(L)'
;MCHGDFHPFNILIQKGRISGVLDWGGTLVADPAMDIANTIKLIAIFPKYLPLGQEYGSVDWTKLSTQYLNAYREHIPVNDAAIDYYGVVRSLNSLLEGVGGN
;
A
#
# COMPACT_ATOMS: atom_id res chain seq x y z
N MET A 1 15.35 -1.06 0.15
CA MET A 1 14.72 -1.23 1.47
C MET A 1 13.25 -0.99 1.27
N CYS A 2 12.43 -1.88 1.79
CA CYS A 2 10.98 -1.81 1.73
C CYS A 2 10.42 -1.69 3.14
N HIS A 3 9.35 -0.91 3.29
CA HIS A 3 8.61 -0.67 4.51
C HIS A 3 7.85 -1.91 4.99
N GLY A 4 7.31 -2.70 4.06
CA GLY A 4 6.51 -3.91 4.32
C GLY A 4 5.02 -3.63 4.52
N ASP A 5 4.67 -2.48 5.11
CA ASP A 5 3.27 -2.05 5.30
C ASP A 5 3.04 -0.58 4.87
N PHE A 6 3.49 -0.22 3.67
CA PHE A 6 3.38 1.17 3.19
C PHE A 6 1.97 1.47 2.68
N HIS A 7 1.26 2.39 3.32
CA HIS A 7 -0.05 2.87 2.87
C HIS A 7 -0.40 4.24 3.50
N PRO A 8 -1.43 4.95 2.99
CA PRO A 8 -1.72 6.33 3.40
C PRO A 8 -1.94 6.53 4.91
N PHE A 9 -2.49 5.54 5.62
CA PHE A 9 -2.72 5.65 7.07
C PHE A 9 -1.44 5.57 7.92
N ASN A 10 -0.33 5.12 7.34
CA ASN A 10 1.00 5.12 7.99
C ASN A 10 1.80 6.39 7.67
N ILE A 11 1.21 7.39 7.00
CA ILE A 11 1.87 8.66 6.66
C ILE A 11 1.29 9.79 7.51
N LEU A 12 2.15 10.44 8.30
CA LEU A 12 1.76 11.61 9.07
C LEU A 12 1.91 12.89 8.25
N ILE A 13 0.88 13.73 8.27
CA ILE A 13 0.88 15.05 7.65
C ILE A 13 0.71 16.13 8.72
N GLN A 14 1.63 17.08 8.77
CA GLN A 14 1.53 18.27 9.61
C GLN A 14 1.66 19.52 8.75
N LYS A 15 0.65 20.41 8.79
CA LYS A 15 0.62 21.67 8.01
C LYS A 15 0.85 21.45 6.51
N GLY A 16 0.22 20.42 5.95
CA GLY A 16 0.30 20.08 4.52
C GLY A 16 1.62 19.46 4.07
N ARG A 17 2.52 19.09 5.00
CA ARG A 17 3.78 18.40 4.70
C ARG A 17 3.87 17.07 5.42
N ILE A 18 4.56 16.12 4.79
CA ILE A 18 4.90 14.84 5.43
C ILE A 18 5.78 15.15 6.64
N SER A 19 5.35 14.68 7.83
CA SER A 19 6.06 14.83 9.09
C SER A 19 6.59 13.51 9.66
N GLY A 20 6.17 12.38 9.09
CA GLY A 20 6.66 11.06 9.50
C GLY A 20 6.03 9.91 8.72
N VAL A 21 6.65 8.75 8.83
CA VAL A 21 6.15 7.46 8.35
C VAL A 21 6.21 6.49 9.54
N LEU A 22 5.10 5.81 9.82
CA LEU A 22 4.90 4.97 11.00
C LEU A 22 5.00 3.48 10.65
N ASP A 23 5.07 2.63 11.68
CA ASP A 23 4.85 1.18 11.57
C ASP A 23 5.82 0.41 10.67
N TRP A 24 7.11 0.65 10.89
CA TRP A 24 8.25 -0.01 10.23
C TRP A 24 8.47 -1.48 10.66
N GLY A 25 7.56 -2.10 11.40
CA GLY A 25 7.72 -3.47 11.91
C GLY A 25 7.89 -4.53 10.80
N GLY A 26 7.37 -4.25 9.61
CA GLY A 26 7.48 -5.09 8.42
C GLY A 26 8.72 -4.83 7.56
N THR A 27 9.68 -4.01 8.00
CA THR A 27 10.80 -3.58 7.13
C THR A 27 11.67 -4.73 6.67
N LEU A 28 12.03 -4.76 5.39
CA LEU A 28 12.95 -5.74 4.82
C LEU A 28 13.75 -5.20 3.63
N VAL A 29 14.83 -5.90 3.27
CA VAL A 29 15.53 -5.69 2.00
C VAL A 29 14.89 -6.57 0.94
N ALA A 30 14.15 -5.97 0.03
CA ALA A 30 13.45 -6.63 -1.07
C ALA A 30 13.43 -5.75 -2.32
N ASP A 31 12.90 -6.32 -3.41
CA ASP A 31 12.54 -5.57 -4.61
C ASP A 31 11.48 -4.50 -4.27
N PRO A 32 11.65 -3.22 -4.70
CA PRO A 32 10.65 -2.16 -4.51
C PRO A 32 9.24 -2.52 -5.00
N ALA A 33 9.12 -3.41 -6.00
CA ALA A 33 7.85 -3.92 -6.49
C ALA A 33 7.00 -4.56 -5.39
N MET A 34 7.61 -5.07 -4.32
CA MET A 34 6.92 -5.63 -3.17
C MET A 34 6.10 -4.58 -2.41
N ASP A 35 6.72 -3.45 -2.05
CA ASP A 35 6.02 -2.34 -1.39
C ASP A 35 4.97 -1.71 -2.31
N ILE A 36 5.28 -1.57 -3.60
CA ILE A 36 4.34 -1.03 -4.60
C ILE A 36 3.09 -1.91 -4.66
N ALA A 37 3.27 -3.23 -4.80
CA ALA A 37 2.17 -4.18 -4.84
C ALA A 37 1.36 -4.18 -3.53
N ASN A 38 2.03 -4.19 -2.38
CA ASN A 38 1.38 -4.12 -1.07
C ASN A 38 0.52 -2.85 -0.97
N THR A 39 1.09 -1.69 -1.29
CA THR A 39 0.40 -0.40 -1.23
C THR A 39 -0.86 -0.39 -2.10
N ILE A 40 -0.77 -0.86 -3.35
CA ILE A 40 -1.91 -0.92 -4.27
C ILE A 40 -3.02 -1.82 -3.72
N LYS A 41 -2.67 -2.99 -3.16
CA LYS A 41 -3.65 -3.91 -2.56
C LYS A 41 -4.30 -3.31 -1.31
N LEU A 42 -3.51 -2.71 -0.43
CA LEU A 42 -4.01 -2.05 0.78
C LEU A 42 -4.98 -0.91 0.43
N ILE A 43 -4.61 -0.06 -0.53
CA ILE A 43 -5.45 1.07 -0.99
C ILE A 43 -6.72 0.59 -1.71
N ALA A 44 -6.67 -0.49 -2.49
CA ALA A 44 -7.83 -0.93 -3.28
C ALA A 44 -8.80 -1.86 -2.52
N ILE A 45 -8.29 -2.65 -1.57
CA ILE A 45 -9.08 -3.67 -0.85
C ILE A 45 -9.70 -3.07 0.41
N PHE A 46 -8.94 -2.34 1.24
CA PHE A 46 -9.43 -1.85 2.54
C PHE A 46 -10.72 -1.03 2.42
N PRO A 47 -10.82 -0.03 1.52
CA PRO A 47 -12.03 0.78 1.42
C PRO A 47 -13.27 0.02 0.93
N LYS A 48 -13.07 -1.12 0.25
CA LYS A 48 -14.17 -1.94 -0.25
C LYS A 48 -14.81 -2.79 0.87
N TYR A 49 -14.03 -3.15 1.89
CA TYR A 49 -14.44 -4.13 2.90
C TYR A 49 -14.44 -3.60 4.33
N LEU A 50 -13.82 -2.44 4.59
CA LEU A 50 -13.78 -1.80 5.90
C LEU A 50 -14.43 -0.41 5.82
N PRO A 51 -15.39 -0.10 6.70
CA PRO A 51 -15.99 1.22 6.76
C PRO A 51 -14.95 2.22 7.31
N LEU A 52 -14.27 2.95 6.42
CA LEU A 52 -13.21 3.90 6.79
C LEU A 52 -13.74 5.20 7.40
N GLY A 53 -15.07 5.43 7.38
CA GLY A 53 -15.70 6.68 7.79
C GLY A 53 -16.21 7.50 6.61
N GLN A 54 -17.14 8.43 6.87
CA GLN A 54 -17.77 9.26 5.83
C GLN A 54 -16.78 10.24 5.20
N GLU A 55 -15.76 10.63 5.95
CA GLU A 55 -14.68 11.52 5.52
C GLU A 55 -13.87 10.98 4.34
N TYR A 56 -13.88 9.66 4.10
CA TYR A 56 -13.23 9.03 2.95
C TYR A 56 -14.21 8.59 1.86
N GLY A 57 -15.51 8.86 2.01
CA GLY A 57 -16.55 8.43 1.07
C GLY A 57 -16.43 9.04 -0.34
N SER A 58 -15.69 10.14 -0.47
CA SER A 58 -15.40 10.81 -1.74
C SER A 58 -14.09 10.37 -2.41
N VAL A 59 -13.29 9.53 -1.73
CA VAL A 59 -11.98 9.10 -2.26
C VAL A 59 -12.19 8.07 -3.36
N ASP A 60 -11.67 8.37 -4.55
CA ASP A 60 -11.53 7.39 -5.63
C ASP A 60 -10.24 6.60 -5.45
N TRP A 61 -10.36 5.46 -4.76
CA TRP A 61 -9.24 4.57 -4.41
C TRP A 61 -8.58 3.91 -5.63
N THR A 62 -9.34 3.67 -6.69
CA THR A 62 -8.82 3.15 -7.97
C THR A 62 -7.96 4.21 -8.65
N LYS A 63 -8.43 5.45 -8.70
CA LYS A 63 -7.65 6.57 -9.23
C LYS A 63 -6.40 6.82 -8.38
N LEU A 64 -6.51 6.79 -7.05
CA LEU A 64 -5.37 6.99 -6.14
C LEU A 64 -4.27 5.95 -6.36
N SER A 65 -4.63 4.67 -6.45
CA SER A 65 -3.64 3.59 -6.71
C SER A 65 -2.98 3.72 -8.09
N THR A 66 -3.72 4.17 -9.10
CA THR A 66 -3.16 4.45 -10.43
C THR A 66 -2.17 5.62 -10.40
N GLN A 67 -2.54 6.72 -9.73
CA GLN A 67 -1.67 7.89 -9.57
C GLN A 67 -0.39 7.55 -8.81
N TYR A 68 -0.51 6.72 -7.77
CA TYR A 68 0.63 6.21 -7.01
C TYR A 68 1.62 5.44 -7.88
N LEU A 69 1.15 4.46 -8.66
CA LEU A 69 2.02 3.66 -9.53
C LEU A 69 2.69 4.53 -10.60
N ASN A 70 1.96 5.48 -11.18
CA ASN A 70 2.51 6.38 -12.18
C ASN A 70 3.61 7.27 -11.60
N ALA A 71 3.42 7.82 -10.39
CA ALA A 71 4.44 8.60 -9.72
C ALA A 71 5.72 7.77 -9.44
N TYR A 72 5.60 6.48 -9.12
CA TYR A 72 6.76 5.60 -8.97
C TYR A 72 7.51 5.38 -10.29
N ARG A 73 6.77 5.14 -11.38
CA ARG A 73 7.34 4.94 -12.73
C ARG A 73 8.12 6.15 -13.24
N GLU A 74 7.79 7.36 -12.77
CA GLU A 74 8.54 8.57 -13.11
C GLU A 74 9.94 8.62 -12.48
N HIS A 75 10.17 7.88 -11.39
CA HIS A 75 11.41 7.98 -10.60
C HIS A 75 12.29 6.74 -10.72
N ILE A 76 11.70 5.56 -10.85
CA ILE A 76 12.42 4.29 -10.95
C ILE A 76 11.82 3.39 -12.03
N PRO A 77 12.63 2.57 -12.72
CA PRO A 77 12.10 1.49 -13.54
C PRO A 77 11.30 0.51 -12.67
N VAL A 78 10.07 0.25 -13.08
CA VAL A 78 9.16 -0.64 -12.36
C VAL A 78 8.93 -1.89 -13.21
N ASN A 79 9.05 -3.06 -12.59
CA ASN A 79 8.78 -4.35 -13.23
C ASN A 79 7.34 -4.80 -12.92
N ASP A 80 6.47 -4.73 -13.92
CA ASP A 80 5.06 -5.10 -13.77
C ASP A 80 4.86 -6.58 -13.39
N ALA A 81 5.68 -7.50 -13.91
CA ALA A 81 5.59 -8.91 -13.56
C ALA A 81 5.96 -9.16 -12.08
N ALA A 82 6.90 -8.38 -11.54
CA ALA A 82 7.24 -8.42 -10.13
C ALA A 82 6.10 -7.86 -9.26
N ILE A 83 5.45 -6.77 -9.69
CA ILE A 83 4.26 -6.22 -9.00
C ILE A 83 3.15 -7.26 -8.95
N ASP A 84 2.85 -7.93 -10.07
CA ASP A 84 1.80 -8.94 -10.12
C ASP A 84 2.12 -10.11 -9.18
N TYR A 85 3.36 -10.60 -9.20
CA TYR A 85 3.84 -11.65 -8.31
C TYR A 85 3.66 -11.26 -6.82
N TYR A 86 4.19 -10.10 -6.42
CA TYR A 86 4.06 -9.64 -5.03
C TYR A 86 2.61 -9.32 -4.65
N GLY A 87 1.77 -8.93 -5.61
CA GLY A 87 0.34 -8.72 -5.40
C GLY A 87 -0.39 -10.02 -5.03
N VAL A 88 0.00 -11.15 -5.62
CA VAL A 88 -0.47 -12.48 -5.22
C VAL A 88 0.04 -12.84 -3.82
N VAL A 89 1.32 -12.62 -3.55
CA VAL A 89 1.92 -12.90 -2.23
C VAL A 89 1.21 -12.11 -1.12
N ARG A 90 0.97 -10.81 -1.31
CA ARG A 90 0.24 -9.99 -0.32
C ARG A 90 -1.15 -10.54 -0.06
N SER A 91 -1.87 -10.89 -1.13
CA SER A 91 -3.24 -11.42 -1.02
C SER A 91 -3.28 -12.73 -0.24
N LEU A 92 -2.28 -13.61 -0.44
CA LEU A 92 -2.12 -14.83 0.34
C LEU A 92 -1.81 -14.52 1.82
N ASN A 93 -0.91 -13.58 2.09
CA ASN A 93 -0.59 -13.19 3.46
C ASN A 93 -1.81 -12.58 4.17
N SER A 94 -2.60 -11.73 3.50
CA SER A 94 -3.84 -11.18 4.06
C SER A 94 -4.84 -12.27 4.44
N LEU A 95 -4.95 -13.32 3.62
CA LEU A 95 -5.81 -14.45 3.93
C LEU A 95 -5.32 -15.20 5.18
N LEU A 96 -4.01 -15.43 5.30
CA LEU A 96 -3.43 -16.10 6.47
C LEU A 96 -3.56 -15.27 7.74
N GLU A 97 -3.35 -13.95 7.66
CA GLU A 97 -3.58 -12.99 8.75
C GLU A 97 -5.04 -13.06 9.23
N GLY A 98 -6.00 -12.98 8.30
CA GLY A 98 -7.43 -13.01 8.61
C GLY A 98 -7.93 -14.35 9.18
N VAL A 99 -7.34 -15.48 8.79
CA VAL A 99 -7.64 -16.80 9.37
C VAL A 99 -7.02 -16.96 10.77
N GLY A 100 -5.89 -16.29 11.02
CA GLY A 100 -5.17 -16.31 12.30
C GLY A 100 -5.81 -15.49 13.41
N GLY A 101 -6.77 -14.61 13.09
CA GLY A 101 -7.49 -13.79 14.09
C GLY A 101 -6.70 -12.59 14.63
N ASN A 102 -5.67 -12.14 13.91
CA ASN A 102 -5.00 -10.85 14.16
C ASN A 102 -5.63 -9.75 13.31
#